data_AF-A0A0F9D3Y6-F1
#
_entry.id   AF-A0A0F9D3Y6-F1
#
_cell.length_a   1.000
_cell.length_b   1.000
_cell.length_c   1.000
_cell.angle_alpha   90.00
_cell.angle_beta   90.00
_cell.angle_gamma   90.00
#
_symmetry.space_group_name_H-M   'P 1'
#
loop_
_entity.id
_entity.type
_entity.pdbx_description
1 polymer ?
#
loop_
_entity_poly.entity_id
_entity_poly.type
_entity_poly.pdbx_seq_one_letter_code
_entity_poly.pdbx_strand_id
1 'polypeptide(L)'
;MKKLQELKDAMRSPPPERLARIEYRSHFMQIFGVMLVSALLIWKGFWYIIFAFIFSIGVSYSQGMNAYQRYRAIMAGKGEEYNPDLDKSPTRKRDYIIKKAFGKYSWGFAAIFSVVITYLLVPLERWFMKVAFGTIILFNYLLIYFFLFYFIAKPIYNWRKKK
;
A
#
# COMPACT_ATOMS: atom_id res chain seq x y z
N MET A 1 -11.99 -10.71 27.46
CA MET A 1 -12.93 -9.72 26.89
C MET A 1 -12.77 -9.50 25.38
N LYS A 2 -11.54 -9.37 24.85
CA LYS A 2 -11.29 -9.17 23.39
C LYS A 2 -11.92 -10.21 22.45
N LYS A 3 -11.84 -11.52 22.80
CA LYS A 3 -12.41 -12.61 21.99
C LYS A 3 -13.94 -12.56 21.88
N LEU A 4 -14.62 -12.13 22.94
CA LEU A 4 -16.09 -12.07 23.00
C LEU A 4 -16.63 -10.88 22.18
N GLN A 5 -15.89 -9.77 22.18
CA GLN A 5 -16.13 -8.64 21.28
C GLN A 5 -15.87 -9.01 19.82
N GLU A 6 -14.77 -9.72 19.52
CA GLU A 6 -14.50 -10.24 18.17
C GLU A 6 -15.58 -11.20 17.68
N LEU A 7 -16.22 -11.95 18.59
CA LEU A 7 -17.32 -12.88 18.29
C LEU A 7 -18.66 -12.14 18.13
N LYS A 8 -18.92 -11.09 18.90
CA LYS A 8 -20.08 -10.20 18.69
C LYS A 8 -19.97 -9.42 17.39
N ASP A 9 -18.78 -8.94 17.07
CA ASP A 9 -18.49 -8.30 15.78
C ASP A 9 -18.50 -9.32 14.63
N ALA A 10 -18.21 -10.60 14.92
CA ALA A 10 -18.36 -11.71 13.97
C ALA A 10 -19.78 -11.90 13.47
N MET A 11 -20.72 -11.86 14.41
CA MET A 11 -22.13 -12.10 14.15
C MET A 11 -22.80 -10.87 13.53
N ARG A 12 -22.20 -9.68 13.64
CA ARG A 12 -22.70 -8.43 13.06
C ARG A 12 -22.22 -8.16 11.63
N SER A 13 -21.05 -8.64 11.23
CA SER A 13 -20.58 -8.54 9.83
C SER A 13 -21.14 -9.69 8.99
N PRO A 14 -21.75 -9.47 7.81
CA PRO A 14 -22.19 -10.55 6.95
C PRO A 14 -20.98 -11.43 6.56
N PRO A 15 -21.15 -12.77 6.50
CA PRO A 15 -20.09 -13.74 6.20
C PRO A 15 -19.12 -13.35 5.05
N PRO A 16 -19.57 -12.75 3.93
CA PRO A 16 -18.66 -12.37 2.83
C PRO A 16 -17.67 -11.24 3.19
N GLU A 17 -18.02 -10.33 4.10
CA GLU A 17 -17.13 -9.24 4.52
C GLU A 17 -15.93 -9.76 5.32
N ARG A 18 -16.21 -10.70 6.24
CA ARG A 18 -15.20 -11.33 7.08
C ARG A 18 -14.25 -12.20 6.28
N LEU A 19 -14.79 -12.99 5.37
CA LEU A 19 -14.02 -13.85 4.48
C LEU A 19 -13.06 -13.03 3.60
N ALA A 20 -13.56 -11.98 2.93
CA ALA A 20 -12.72 -11.13 2.09
C ALA A 20 -11.62 -10.40 2.88
N ARG A 21 -11.91 -9.98 4.12
CA ARG A 21 -10.92 -9.35 5.00
C ARG A 21 -9.82 -10.32 5.46
N ILE A 22 -10.20 -11.56 5.78
CA ILE A 22 -9.25 -12.61 6.18
C ILE A 22 -8.39 -13.01 4.99
N GLU A 23 -8.98 -13.18 3.82
CA GLU A 23 -8.30 -13.51 2.56
C GLU A 23 -7.26 -12.45 2.19
N TYR A 24 -7.63 -11.15 2.25
CA TYR A 24 -6.68 -10.05 2.05
C TYR A 24 -5.49 -10.11 3.02
N ARG A 25 -5.74 -10.38 4.30
CA ARG A 25 -4.69 -10.46 5.31
C ARG A 25 -3.77 -11.66 5.09
N SER A 26 -4.35 -12.79 4.69
CA SER A 26 -3.60 -14.01 4.37
C SER A 26 -2.62 -13.76 3.22
N HIS A 27 -3.08 -13.18 2.12
CA HIS A 27 -2.21 -12.87 0.98
C HIS A 27 -1.12 -11.86 1.34
N PHE A 28 -1.40 -10.86 2.18
CA PHE A 28 -0.38 -9.92 2.60
C PHE A 28 0.71 -10.57 3.48
N MET A 29 0.32 -11.48 4.38
CA MET A 29 1.28 -12.25 5.18
C MET A 29 2.09 -13.22 4.32
N GLN A 30 1.48 -13.79 3.28
CA GLN A 30 2.17 -14.64 2.30
C GLN A 30 3.24 -13.85 1.53
N ILE A 31 2.91 -12.63 1.06
CA ILE A 31 3.89 -11.72 0.42
C ILE A 31 5.06 -11.45 1.37
N PHE A 32 4.79 -11.19 2.65
CA PHE A 32 5.85 -10.93 3.63
C PHE A 32 6.73 -12.16 3.89
N GLY A 33 6.12 -13.34 4.03
CA GLY A 33 6.83 -14.60 4.19
C GLY A 33 7.72 -14.93 3.00
N VAL A 34 7.18 -14.78 1.78
CA VAL A 34 7.93 -14.96 0.53
C VAL A 34 9.08 -13.95 0.44
N MET A 35 8.85 -12.67 0.76
CA MET A 35 9.93 -11.66 0.83
C MET A 35 11.05 -12.06 1.75
N LEU A 36 10.74 -12.48 2.98
CA LEU A 36 11.76 -12.81 3.97
C LEU A 36 12.57 -14.03 3.54
N VAL A 37 11.91 -15.09 3.09
CA VAL A 37 12.57 -16.32 2.64
C VAL A 37 13.41 -16.08 1.38
N SER A 38 12.84 -15.40 0.38
CA SER A 38 13.57 -15.11 -0.86
C SER A 38 14.75 -14.16 -0.62
N ALA A 39 14.64 -13.17 0.26
CA ALA A 39 15.76 -12.30 0.62
C ALA A 39 16.91 -13.08 1.28
N LEU A 40 16.59 -14.01 2.20
CA LEU A 40 17.59 -14.89 2.81
C LEU A 40 18.28 -15.80 1.79
N LEU A 41 17.52 -16.35 0.83
CA LEU A 41 18.06 -17.22 -0.21
C LEU A 41 18.94 -16.47 -1.21
N ILE A 42 18.54 -15.25 -1.61
CA ILE A 42 19.36 -14.37 -2.45
C ILE A 42 20.67 -14.02 -1.72
N TRP A 43 20.60 -13.69 -0.42
CA TRP A 43 21.79 -13.41 0.37
C TRP A 43 22.74 -14.62 0.45
N LYS A 44 22.20 -15.84 0.51
CA LYS A 44 22.99 -17.09 0.43
C LYS A 44 23.50 -17.43 -0.98
N GLY A 45 23.24 -16.60 -1.99
CA GLY A 45 23.77 -16.77 -3.35
C GLY A 45 22.83 -17.49 -4.32
N PHE A 46 21.58 -17.78 -3.95
CA PHE A 46 20.60 -18.40 -4.84
C PHE A 46 19.90 -17.37 -5.73
N TRP A 47 20.67 -16.69 -6.59
CA TRP A 47 20.20 -15.58 -7.44
C TRP A 47 19.10 -15.96 -8.43
N TYR A 48 19.02 -17.23 -8.86
CA TYR A 48 17.97 -17.70 -9.77
C TYR A 48 16.56 -17.65 -9.16
N ILE A 49 16.44 -17.55 -7.83
CA ILE A 49 15.16 -17.46 -7.11
C ILE A 49 14.50 -16.09 -7.32
N ILE A 50 15.22 -15.09 -7.86
CA ILE A 50 14.67 -13.75 -8.15
C ILE A 50 13.41 -13.82 -9.04
N PHE A 51 13.37 -14.71 -10.02
CA PHE A 51 12.20 -14.85 -10.89
C PHE A 51 11.00 -15.43 -10.15
N ALA A 52 11.21 -16.47 -9.34
CA ALA A 52 10.17 -17.05 -8.48
C ALA A 52 9.68 -16.06 -7.44
N PHE A 53 10.59 -15.24 -6.90
CA PHE A 53 10.30 -14.17 -5.95
C PHE A 53 9.39 -13.10 -6.56
N ILE A 54 9.75 -12.55 -7.73
CA ILE A 54 8.95 -11.55 -8.43
C ILE A 54 7.57 -12.11 -8.79
N PHE A 55 7.52 -13.33 -9.32
CA PHE A 55 6.26 -13.95 -9.73
C PHE A 55 5.35 -14.22 -8.53
N SER A 56 5.90 -14.73 -7.43
CA SER A 56 5.14 -15.02 -6.21
C SER A 56 4.58 -13.75 -5.57
N ILE A 57 5.37 -12.66 -5.50
CA ILE A 57 4.84 -11.36 -5.08
C ILE A 57 3.72 -10.90 -6.00
N GLY A 58 3.91 -10.99 -7.32
CA GLY A 58 2.93 -10.55 -8.31
C GLY A 58 1.59 -11.26 -8.17
N VAL A 59 1.61 -12.60 -8.05
CA VAL A 59 0.40 -13.41 -7.88
C VAL A 59 -0.29 -13.11 -6.56
N SER A 60 0.44 -13.11 -5.44
CA SER A 60 -0.16 -12.84 -4.13
C SER A 60 -0.69 -11.41 -4.02
N TYR A 61 -0.05 -10.44 -4.66
CA TYR A 61 -0.56 -9.06 -4.74
C TYR A 61 -1.84 -8.98 -5.56
N SER A 62 -1.89 -9.63 -6.73
CA SER A 62 -3.08 -9.67 -7.58
C SER A 62 -4.27 -10.30 -6.86
N GLN A 63 -4.06 -11.44 -6.20
CA GLN A 63 -5.09 -12.12 -5.40
C GLN A 63 -5.57 -11.24 -4.22
N GLY A 64 -4.64 -10.63 -3.49
CA GLY A 64 -4.97 -9.68 -2.43
C GLY A 64 -5.78 -8.48 -2.94
N MET A 65 -5.44 -7.93 -4.10
CA MET A 65 -6.16 -6.80 -4.69
C MET A 65 -7.58 -7.18 -5.12
N ASN A 66 -7.76 -8.37 -5.73
CA ASN A 66 -9.08 -8.88 -6.09
C ASN A 66 -9.99 -9.09 -4.88
N ALA A 67 -9.46 -9.71 -3.80
CA ALA A 67 -10.21 -9.86 -2.54
C ALA A 67 -10.61 -8.50 -1.96
N TYR A 68 -9.74 -7.50 -2.08
CA TYR A 68 -10.05 -6.14 -1.64
C TYR A 68 -11.13 -5.45 -2.49
N GLN A 69 -11.11 -5.61 -3.82
CA GLN A 69 -12.16 -5.07 -4.68
C GLN A 69 -13.53 -5.67 -4.34
N ARG A 70 -13.57 -6.98 -4.08
CA ARG A 70 -14.79 -7.67 -3.60
C ARG A 70 -15.27 -7.10 -2.26
N TYR A 71 -14.36 -6.91 -1.30
CA TYR A 71 -14.68 -6.27 -0.02
C TYR A 71 -15.29 -4.87 -0.23
N ARG A 72 -14.68 -4.04 -1.09
CA ARG A 72 -15.16 -2.69 -1.37
C ARG A 72 -16.54 -2.68 -2.01
N ALA A 73 -16.80 -3.60 -2.95
CA ALA A 73 -18.09 -3.74 -3.60
C ALA A 73 -19.19 -4.11 -2.59
N ILE A 74 -18.90 -5.02 -1.65
CA ILE A 74 -19.83 -5.41 -0.57
C ILE A 74 -20.13 -4.20 0.35
N MET A 75 -19.12 -3.43 0.73
CA MET A 75 -19.30 -2.25 1.58
C MET A 75 -20.08 -1.13 0.87
N ALA A 76 -19.84 -0.92 -0.42
CA ALA A 76 -20.59 0.03 -1.23
C ALA A 76 -22.08 -0.36 -1.35
N GLY A 77 -22.38 -1.65 -1.49
CA GLY A 77 -23.76 -2.16 -1.51
C GLY A 77 -24.52 -1.95 -0.20
N LYS A 78 -23.83 -1.72 0.93
CA LYS A 78 -24.43 -1.39 2.23
C LYS A 78 -24.65 0.10 2.46
N GLY A 79 -24.19 0.97 1.54
CA GLY A 79 -24.24 2.42 1.72
C GLY A 79 -23.26 2.96 2.79
N GLU A 80 -22.32 2.16 3.27
CA GLU A 80 -21.30 2.63 4.21
C GLU A 80 -20.22 3.43 3.46
N GLU A 81 -20.13 4.73 3.72
CA GLU A 81 -19.01 5.55 3.24
C GLU A 81 -17.68 5.06 3.82
N TYR A 82 -16.62 5.06 3.01
CA TYR A 82 -15.30 4.61 3.42
C TYR A 82 -14.81 5.38 4.65
N ASN A 83 -14.65 4.68 5.77
CA ASN A 83 -14.11 5.25 7.00
C ASN A 83 -12.61 4.91 7.14
N PRO A 84 -11.70 5.90 6.96
CA PRO A 84 -10.25 5.69 7.05
C PRO A 84 -9.77 5.32 8.46
N ASP A 85 -10.59 5.50 9.49
CA ASP A 85 -10.23 5.14 10.87
C ASP A 85 -10.43 3.65 11.17
N LEU A 86 -11.25 2.97 10.37
CA LEU A 86 -11.47 1.51 10.46
C LEU A 86 -10.55 0.71 9.52
N ASP A 87 -9.84 1.38 8.60
CA ASP A 87 -8.93 0.72 7.67
C ASP A 87 -7.59 0.35 8.34
N LYS A 88 -7.23 -0.93 8.26
CA LYS A 88 -5.98 -1.49 8.80
C LYS A 88 -4.78 -1.27 7.89
N SER A 89 -4.96 -0.94 6.61
CA SER A 89 -3.84 -0.71 5.70
C SER A 89 -3.30 0.72 5.84
N PRO A 90 -2.04 0.89 6.29
CA PRO A 90 -1.46 2.22 6.46
C PRO A 90 -1.37 2.97 5.13
N THR A 91 -1.03 2.27 4.05
CA THR A 91 -0.89 2.82 2.70
C THR A 91 -2.23 3.38 2.19
N ARG A 92 -3.33 2.65 2.39
CA ARG A 92 -4.67 3.10 1.97
C ARG A 92 -5.16 4.27 2.81
N LYS A 93 -4.97 4.20 4.14
CA LYS A 93 -5.32 5.30 5.03
C LYS A 93 -4.59 6.59 4.64
N ARG A 94 -3.28 6.49 4.36
CA ARG A 94 -2.47 7.62 3.91
C ARG A 94 -2.95 8.17 2.56
N ASP A 95 -3.15 7.30 1.58
CA ASP A 95 -3.64 7.68 0.25
C ASP A 95 -5.00 8.40 0.29
N TYR A 96 -5.94 7.89 1.09
CA TYR A 96 -7.24 8.54 1.27
C TYR A 96 -7.12 9.94 1.88
N ILE A 97 -6.33 10.07 2.95
CA ILE A 97 -6.10 11.36 3.64
C ILE A 97 -5.47 12.37 2.67
N ILE A 98 -4.46 11.95 1.91
CA ILE A 98 -3.79 12.78 0.89
C ILE A 98 -4.79 13.24 -0.18
N LYS A 99 -5.60 12.31 -0.73
CA LYS A 99 -6.61 12.64 -1.73
C LYS A 99 -7.69 13.57 -1.22
N LYS A 100 -8.13 13.43 0.05
CA LYS A 100 -9.09 14.35 0.67
C LYS A 100 -8.49 15.74 0.95
N ALA A 101 -7.19 15.82 1.22
CA ALA A 101 -6.53 17.10 1.48
C ALA A 101 -6.20 17.86 0.17
N PHE A 102 -5.49 17.20 -0.75
CA PHE A 102 -4.90 17.81 -1.96
C PHE A 102 -5.66 17.51 -3.25
N GLY A 103 -6.64 16.60 -3.22
CA GLY A 103 -7.42 16.23 -4.40
C GLY A 103 -6.87 15.03 -5.17
N LYS A 104 -7.58 14.68 -6.25
CA LYS A 104 -7.42 13.44 -7.04
C LYS A 104 -6.05 13.32 -7.74
N TYR A 105 -5.39 14.43 -8.04
CA TYR A 105 -4.14 14.49 -8.81
C TYR A 105 -2.85 14.49 -7.97
N SER A 106 -2.98 14.36 -6.65
CA SER A 106 -1.85 14.36 -5.71
C SER A 106 -0.78 13.30 -6.01
N TRP A 107 -1.16 12.13 -6.52
CA TRP A 107 -0.22 11.08 -6.93
C TRP A 107 0.65 11.52 -8.12
N GLY A 108 0.07 12.24 -9.09
CA GLY A 108 0.78 12.72 -10.28
C GLY A 108 1.79 13.81 -9.91
N PHE A 109 1.42 14.73 -9.02
CA PHE A 109 2.35 15.72 -8.49
C PHE A 109 3.54 15.08 -7.76
N ALA A 110 3.29 14.07 -6.92
CA ALA A 110 4.38 13.35 -6.24
C ALA A 110 5.28 12.57 -7.23
N ALA A 111 4.71 12.02 -8.31
CA ALA A 111 5.48 11.35 -9.35
C ALA A 111 6.41 12.33 -10.08
N ILE A 112 5.89 13.48 -10.52
CA ILE A 112 6.69 14.52 -11.18
C ILE A 112 7.79 15.02 -10.22
N PHE A 113 7.44 15.33 -8.98
CA PHE A 113 8.39 15.83 -7.99
C PHE A 113 9.50 14.81 -7.68
N SER A 114 9.15 13.51 -7.63
CA SER A 114 10.14 12.44 -7.47
C SER A 114 11.14 12.40 -8.62
N VAL A 115 10.68 12.52 -9.86
CA VAL A 115 11.55 12.53 -11.04
C VAL A 115 12.49 13.74 -11.00
N VAL A 116 11.96 14.93 -10.70
CA VAL A 116 12.77 16.16 -10.61
C VAL A 116 13.83 16.04 -9.52
N ILE A 117 13.47 15.62 -8.31
CA ILE A 117 14.44 15.42 -7.22
C ILE A 117 15.50 14.39 -7.61
N THR A 118 15.09 13.28 -8.23
CA THR A 118 16.04 12.22 -8.59
C THR A 118 17.01 12.69 -9.69
N TYR A 119 16.54 13.50 -10.63
CA TYR A 119 17.39 14.13 -11.66
C TYR A 119 18.44 15.07 -11.06
N LEU A 120 18.10 15.80 -10.00
CA LEU A 120 19.05 16.68 -9.31
C LEU A 120 20.08 15.91 -8.48
N LEU A 121 19.74 14.71 -7.99
CA LEU A 121 20.60 13.93 -7.09
C LEU A 121 21.52 12.94 -7.81
N VAL A 122 21.14 12.44 -8.98
CA VAL A 122 21.83 11.32 -9.64
C VAL A 122 22.45 11.77 -10.96
N PRO A 123 23.79 11.83 -11.06
CA PRO A 123 24.46 12.10 -12.34
C PRO A 123 24.33 10.89 -13.29
N LEU A 124 23.81 11.13 -14.50
CA LEU A 124 23.44 10.10 -15.49
C LEU A 124 24.58 9.65 -16.42
N GLU A 125 25.83 10.01 -16.11
CA GLU A 125 26.99 9.78 -16.97
C GLU A 125 27.31 8.30 -17.18
N ARG A 126 27.09 7.47 -16.15
CA ARG A 126 27.44 6.04 -16.17
C ARG A 126 26.21 5.15 -16.31
N TRP A 127 26.34 4.03 -17.02
CA TRP A 127 25.21 3.14 -17.31
C TRP A 127 24.56 2.56 -16.04
N PHE A 128 25.34 2.20 -15.03
CA PHE A 128 24.80 1.68 -13.76
C PHE A 128 24.04 2.77 -12.97
N MET A 129 24.39 4.04 -13.16
CA MET A 129 23.65 5.17 -12.57
C MET A 129 22.28 5.34 -13.22
N LYS A 130 22.10 4.94 -14.49
CA LYS A 130 20.78 4.92 -15.15
C LYS A 130 19.87 3.85 -14.55
N VAL A 131 20.43 2.70 -14.17
CA VAL A 131 19.69 1.65 -13.45
C VAL A 131 19.32 2.13 -12.05
N ALA A 132 20.29 2.70 -11.32
CA ALA A 132 20.06 3.29 -10.00
C ALA A 132 19.03 4.43 -10.05
N PHE A 133 19.01 5.24 -11.11
CA PHE A 133 18.06 6.32 -11.34
C PHE A 133 16.61 5.83 -11.28
N GLY A 134 16.30 4.73 -11.98
CA GLY A 134 14.96 4.13 -11.95
C GLY A 134 14.54 3.66 -10.56
N THR A 135 15.45 3.01 -9.82
CA THR A 135 15.18 2.55 -8.46
C THR A 135 14.99 3.73 -7.48
N ILE A 136 15.81 4.77 -7.62
CA ILE A 136 15.76 5.97 -6.77
C ILE A 136 14.47 6.76 -7.02
N ILE A 137 13.97 6.84 -8.25
CA ILE A 137 12.65 7.46 -8.54
C ILE A 137 11.54 6.77 -7.76
N LEU A 138 11.52 5.43 -7.73
CA LEU A 138 10.51 4.69 -6.98
C LEU A 138 10.63 4.94 -5.47
N PHE A 139 11.86 4.95 -4.96
CA PHE A 139 12.12 5.22 -3.54
C PHE A 139 11.73 6.65 -3.13
N ASN A 140 12.13 7.65 -3.92
CA ASN A 140 11.77 9.05 -3.71
C ASN A 140 10.27 9.26 -3.81
N TYR A 141 9.59 8.60 -4.74
CA TYR A 141 8.13 8.67 -4.85
C TYR A 141 7.46 8.17 -3.58
N LEU A 142 7.91 7.03 -3.05
CA LEU A 142 7.36 6.48 -1.81
C LEU A 142 7.59 7.42 -0.61
N LEU A 143 8.79 8.01 -0.49
CA LEU A 143 9.09 8.98 0.56
C LEU A 143 8.22 10.24 0.43
N ILE A 144 8.18 10.85 -0.76
CA ILE A 144 7.44 12.08 -0.99
C ILE A 144 5.95 11.85 -0.76
N TYR A 145 5.37 10.82 -1.38
CA TYR A 145 3.93 10.58 -1.32
C TYR A 145 3.48 10.08 0.06
N PHE A 146 4.11 9.02 0.59
CA PHE A 146 3.61 8.40 1.82
C PHE A 146 4.14 9.03 3.11
N PHE A 147 5.20 9.84 3.06
CA PHE A 147 5.69 10.57 4.24
C PHE A 147 5.43 12.06 4.13
N LEU A 148 5.98 12.74 3.12
CA LEU A 148 5.98 14.20 3.07
C LEU A 148 4.58 14.76 2.81
N PHE A 149 3.90 14.27 1.77
CA PHE A 149 2.52 14.65 1.46
C PHE A 149 1.57 14.21 2.57
N TYR A 150 1.74 13.01 3.13
CA TYR A 150 0.93 12.57 4.27
C TYR A 150 1.09 13.47 5.50
N PHE A 151 2.32 13.87 5.83
CA PHE A 151 2.62 14.72 6.98
C PHE A 151 1.90 16.07 6.88
N ILE A 152 1.83 16.65 5.69
CA ILE A 152 1.12 17.91 5.43
C ILE A 152 -0.39 17.69 5.29
N ALA A 153 -0.83 16.58 4.67
CA ALA A 153 -2.24 16.28 4.47
C ALA A 153 -2.98 15.97 5.77
N LYS A 154 -2.32 15.32 6.75
CA LYS A 154 -2.92 14.92 8.02
C LYS A 154 -3.50 16.09 8.83
N PRO A 155 -2.77 17.20 9.09
CA PRO A 155 -3.34 18.36 9.79
C PRO A 155 -4.48 19.01 8.99
N ILE A 156 -4.34 19.12 7.66
CA ILE A 156 -5.39 19.68 6.79
C ILE A 156 -6.68 18.84 6.86
N TYR A 157 -6.54 17.51 6.79
CA TYR A 157 -7.66 16.58 6.91
C TYR A 157 -8.35 16.68 8.27
N ASN A 158 -7.58 16.73 9.36
CA ASN A 158 -8.13 16.87 10.71
C ASN A 158 -8.84 18.21 10.91
N TRP A 159 -8.33 19.30 10.31
CA TRP A 159 -8.99 20.61 10.35
C TRP A 159 -10.33 20.59 9.60
N ARG A 160 -10.36 20.00 8.39
CA ARG A 160 -11.59 19.87 7.59
C ARG A 160 -12.63 18.93 8.22
N LYS A 161 -12.22 17.95 9.03
CA LYS A 161 -13.13 17.01 9.72
C LYS A 161 -13.81 17.65 10.96
N LYS A 162 -13.24 18.73 11.50
CA LYS A 162 -13.79 19.47 12.66
C LYS A 162 -14.78 20.57 12.28
N LYS A 163 -14.81 20.98 11.01
CA LYS A 163 -15.86 21.84 10.44
C LYS A 163 -17.02 20.98 9.99
#